data_AF-A0AAD7QUP2-F1
#
_entry.id   AF-A0AAD7QUP2-F1
#
_cell.length_a   1.000
_cell.length_b   1.000
_cell.length_c   1.000
_cell.angle_alpha   90.00
_cell.angle_beta   90.00
_cell.angle_gamma   90.00
#
_symmetry.space_group_name_H-M   'P 1'
#
loop_
_entity.id
_entity.type
_entity.pdbx_description
1 polymer ?
#
loop_
_entity_poly.entity_id
_entity_poly.type
_entity_poly.pdbx_seq_one_letter_code
_entity_poly.pdbx_strand_id
1 'polypeptide(L)'
;MPNLREKAMQRLKGGMRKDLEDLLDIGPQTDYLFDMMSSLSVDEALQILEAAADYHSDDPNFPSETLRIIAIMLKGEEAYGTDHESYILDVLLEATLIKFHSPYPEVRAICDPTDDPSMPVETIRAYFLGVVWVAIGSFINELFNFRQPSLKLRSTTLQILLYPCGKLLEKILPDKGITLFGVRHSLNPGPWNFKEQMLATLMVNVGSGSTNFMSYVLTMKLKFFFNQSWVAFGFIFLLNFSTQFMGFGLAGVLRRWVVYPSKAVWPPSLLPTLMLNRTLLLPETGRNIHGWTISKYKFFFICLGASLLYFLIPGYTFTALSTFNWMTWIAPQNKVLAIVTGSSLGLGFNPWTTWDWAVMNYSNPLAIPFFSACNRYIGMLFAGLLIIALYWKNYKWTGYLPINSNGTFNNKGSAFNASQIVNNKLELDLEKINPTHLPLFPWVI
;
A
#
# COMPACT_ATOMS: atom_id res chain seq x y z
N MET A 1 42.72 -6.84 6.44
CA MET A 1 43.38 -5.53 6.21
C MET A 1 43.30 -4.69 7.48
N PRO A 2 44.36 -4.00 7.90
CA PRO A 2 44.26 -3.04 9.00
C PRO A 2 43.39 -1.83 8.58
N ASN A 3 42.62 -1.29 9.53
CA ASN A 3 41.74 -0.12 9.36
C ASN A 3 40.67 -0.23 8.26
N LEU A 4 40.13 -1.43 8.04
CA LEU A 4 39.07 -1.72 7.06
C LEU A 4 37.86 -0.76 7.17
N ARG A 5 37.44 -0.46 8.41
CA ARG A 5 36.32 0.44 8.73
C ARG A 5 36.57 1.89 8.28
N GLU A 6 37.74 2.43 8.58
CA GLU A 6 38.09 3.81 8.21
C GLU A 6 38.20 3.98 6.69
N LYS A 7 38.80 2.99 6.01
CA LYS A 7 38.90 2.97 4.55
C LYS A 7 37.52 2.89 3.90
N ALA A 8 36.62 2.03 4.39
CA ALA A 8 35.24 1.94 3.90
C ALA A 8 34.50 3.28 4.05
N MET A 9 34.61 3.91 5.21
CA MET A 9 33.95 5.18 5.48
C MET A 9 34.49 6.33 4.63
N GLN A 10 35.81 6.41 4.41
CA GLN A 10 36.42 7.39 3.51
C GLN A 10 35.96 7.19 2.07
N ARG A 11 35.85 5.93 1.63
CA ARG A 11 35.43 5.58 0.27
C ARG A 11 33.98 5.96 0.01
N LEU A 12 33.08 5.70 0.96
CA LEU A 12 31.67 6.13 0.90
C LEU A 12 31.56 7.67 0.84
N LYS A 13 32.29 8.39 1.70
CA LYS A 13 32.30 9.86 1.70
C LYS A 13 32.91 10.47 0.43
N GLY A 14 33.78 9.74 -0.26
CA GLY A 14 34.39 10.14 -1.53
C GLY A 14 33.45 10.10 -2.73
N GLY A 15 32.22 9.60 -2.58
CA GLY A 15 31.20 9.60 -3.63
C GLY A 15 31.47 8.64 -4.80
N MET A 16 32.41 7.70 -4.64
CA MET A 16 32.70 6.67 -5.65
C MET A 16 31.62 5.59 -5.71
N ARG A 17 30.88 5.38 -4.62
CA ARG A 17 29.75 4.45 -4.50
C ARG A 17 28.47 5.22 -4.16
N LYS A 18 27.98 5.99 -5.13
CA LYS A 18 26.76 6.79 -4.98
C LYS A 18 25.53 5.96 -4.65
N ASP A 19 25.52 4.71 -5.10
CA ASP A 19 24.48 3.73 -4.84
C ASP A 19 24.44 3.27 -3.37
N LEU A 20 25.52 3.52 -2.61
CA LEU A 20 25.65 3.21 -1.19
C LEU A 20 25.78 4.45 -0.29
N GLU A 21 25.56 5.66 -0.84
CA GLU A 21 25.61 6.90 -0.04
C GLU A 21 24.57 6.90 1.08
N ASP A 22 23.47 6.15 0.91
CA ASP A 22 22.46 5.94 1.95
C ASP A 22 23.05 5.34 3.23
N LEU A 23 24.13 4.54 3.14
CA LEU A 23 24.83 3.99 4.30
C LEU A 23 25.45 5.06 5.20
N LEU A 24 25.74 6.25 4.67
CA LEU A 24 26.25 7.37 5.47
C LEU A 24 25.17 7.95 6.38
N ASP A 25 23.90 7.80 6.01
CA ASP A 25 22.76 8.35 6.74
C ASP A 25 22.33 7.47 7.93
N ILE A 26 22.77 6.20 7.98
CA ILE A 26 22.23 5.17 8.90
C ILE A 26 22.98 5.04 10.23
N GLY A 27 24.04 5.84 10.46
CA GLY A 27 24.66 6.04 11.78
C GLY A 27 25.09 4.75 12.50
N PRO A 28 24.47 4.35 13.63
CA PRO A 28 24.85 3.15 14.41
C PRO A 28 24.77 1.85 13.61
N GLN A 29 23.91 1.80 12.59
CA GLN A 29 23.74 0.60 11.76
C GLN A 29 24.93 0.40 10.84
N THR A 30 25.51 1.50 10.36
CA THR A 30 26.72 1.48 9.54
C THR A 30 27.90 0.91 10.32
N ASP A 31 27.99 1.21 11.62
CA ASP A 31 29.02 0.66 12.49
C ASP A 31 28.88 -0.86 12.65
N TYR A 32 27.66 -1.35 12.90
CA TYR A 32 27.37 -2.79 12.92
C TYR A 32 27.74 -3.48 11.60
N LEU A 33 27.41 -2.86 10.46
CA LEU A 33 27.77 -3.42 9.15
C LEU A 33 29.29 -3.50 8.97
N PHE A 34 30.06 -2.48 9.39
CA PHE A 34 31.52 -2.55 9.32
C PHE A 34 32.13 -3.61 10.24
N ASP A 35 31.52 -3.87 11.39
CA ASP A 35 31.94 -4.94 12.28
C ASP A 35 31.67 -6.31 11.63
N MET A 36 30.50 -6.49 11.02
CA MET A 36 30.16 -7.71 10.29
C MET A 36 31.01 -7.91 9.03
N MET A 37 31.38 -6.83 8.34
CA MET A 37 32.28 -6.86 7.19
C MET A 37 33.66 -7.42 7.57
N SER A 38 34.12 -7.17 8.79
CA SER A 38 35.39 -7.70 9.31
C SER A 38 35.33 -9.22 9.59
N SER A 39 34.13 -9.80 9.66
CA SER A 39 33.92 -11.24 9.88
C SER A 39 33.89 -12.08 8.60
N LEU A 40 33.78 -11.45 7.42
CA LEU A 40 33.68 -12.14 6.14
C LEU A 40 35.06 -12.32 5.48
N SER A 41 35.26 -13.49 4.87
CA SER A 41 36.38 -13.68 3.93
C SER A 41 36.00 -13.21 2.51
N VAL A 42 37.00 -12.95 1.67
CA VAL A 42 36.78 -12.52 0.27
C VAL A 42 36.08 -13.62 -0.53
N ASP A 43 36.44 -14.89 -0.32
CA ASP A 43 35.83 -16.03 -1.01
C ASP A 43 34.35 -16.19 -0.64
N GLU A 44 34.03 -16.06 0.64
CA GLU A 44 32.64 -16.05 1.11
C GLU A 44 31.86 -14.86 0.54
N ALA A 45 32.47 -13.68 0.48
CA ALA A 45 31.85 -12.50 -0.10
C ALA A 45 31.50 -12.70 -1.57
N LEU A 46 32.42 -13.26 -2.37
CA LEU A 46 32.16 -13.57 -3.79
C LEU A 46 31.03 -14.60 -3.96
N GLN A 47 30.97 -15.65 -3.13
CA GLN A 47 29.87 -16.62 -3.18
C GLN A 47 28.51 -15.98 -2.86
N ILE A 48 28.47 -15.04 -1.90
CA ILE A 48 27.26 -14.29 -1.58
C ILE A 48 26.82 -13.44 -2.78
N LEU A 49 27.77 -12.75 -3.41
CA LEU A 49 27.51 -11.92 -4.58
C LEU A 49 27.02 -12.74 -5.79
N GLU A 50 27.60 -13.91 -6.03
CA GLU A 50 27.18 -14.82 -7.09
C GLU A 50 25.75 -15.32 -6.85
N ALA A 51 25.46 -15.81 -5.63
CA ALA A 51 24.12 -16.24 -5.25
C ALA A 51 23.09 -15.10 -5.35
N ALA A 52 23.48 -13.88 -4.97
CA ALA A 52 22.62 -12.71 -5.06
C ALA A 52 22.36 -12.27 -6.51
N ALA A 53 23.37 -12.35 -7.38
CA ALA A 53 23.24 -12.01 -8.80
C ALA A 53 22.29 -12.99 -9.52
N ASP A 54 22.41 -14.29 -9.24
CA ASP A 54 21.50 -15.30 -9.78
C ASP A 54 20.09 -15.12 -9.21
N TYR A 55 20.00 -15.00 -7.88
CA TYR A 55 18.72 -14.82 -7.20
C TYR A 55 18.02 -13.57 -7.69
N HIS A 56 18.63 -12.38 -7.78
CA HIS A 56 17.96 -11.13 -8.16
C HIS A 56 17.95 -10.82 -9.67
N SER A 57 18.35 -11.76 -10.53
CA SER A 57 18.47 -11.54 -11.98
C SER A 57 17.18 -11.09 -12.68
N ASP A 58 16.02 -11.52 -12.19
CA ASP A 58 14.68 -11.22 -12.72
C ASP A 58 13.90 -10.20 -11.87
N ASP A 59 14.55 -9.53 -10.91
CA ASP A 59 13.90 -8.63 -9.96
C ASP A 59 13.88 -7.18 -10.47
N PRO A 60 12.71 -6.62 -10.84
CA PRO A 60 12.61 -5.24 -11.29
C PRO A 60 12.78 -4.22 -10.16
N ASN A 61 12.71 -4.64 -8.89
CA ASN A 61 12.87 -3.75 -7.74
C ASN A 61 14.32 -3.69 -7.25
N PHE A 62 15.20 -4.59 -7.71
CA PHE A 62 16.60 -4.55 -7.35
C PHE A 62 17.31 -3.41 -8.08
N PRO A 63 18.17 -2.61 -7.41
CA PRO A 63 18.88 -1.52 -8.07
C PRO A 63 19.74 -2.01 -9.25
N SER A 64 19.40 -1.57 -10.46
CA SER A 64 20.02 -2.06 -11.69
C SER A 64 21.52 -1.71 -11.78
N GLU A 65 21.92 -0.58 -11.20
CA GLU A 65 23.33 -0.18 -11.14
C GLU A 65 24.12 -1.09 -10.19
N THR A 66 23.57 -1.42 -9.02
CA THR A 66 24.19 -2.36 -8.08
C THR A 66 24.35 -3.74 -8.70
N LEU A 67 23.34 -4.26 -9.42
CA LEU A 67 23.46 -5.55 -10.12
C LEU A 67 24.55 -5.52 -11.19
N ARG A 68 24.66 -4.43 -11.95
CA ARG A 68 25.73 -4.23 -12.93
C ARG A 68 27.11 -4.23 -12.26
N ILE A 69 27.25 -3.52 -11.13
CA ILE A 69 28.49 -3.47 -10.34
C ILE A 69 28.86 -4.87 -9.85
N ILE A 70 27.91 -5.62 -9.27
CA ILE A 70 28.12 -7.01 -8.83
C ILE A 70 28.58 -7.89 -9.99
N ALA A 71 27.95 -7.78 -11.17
CA ALA A 71 28.34 -8.55 -12.35
C ALA A 71 29.75 -8.20 -12.86
N ILE A 72 30.23 -6.96 -12.63
CA ILE A 72 31.61 -6.57 -12.94
C ILE A 72 32.56 -7.12 -11.88
N MET A 73 32.20 -7.04 -10.59
CA MET A 73 33.00 -7.59 -9.48
C MET A 73 33.24 -9.09 -9.65
N LEU A 74 32.22 -9.85 -10.04
CA LEU A 74 32.34 -11.30 -10.26
C LEU A 74 33.25 -11.68 -11.44
N LYS A 75 33.53 -10.75 -12.36
CA LYS A 75 34.51 -10.97 -13.45
C LYS A 75 35.97 -10.79 -13.01
N GLY A 76 36.18 -10.34 -11.77
CA GLY A 76 37.49 -10.16 -11.16
C GLY A 76 37.99 -8.72 -11.19
N GLU A 77 39.13 -8.54 -10.51
CA GLU A 77 39.75 -7.23 -10.25
C GLU A 77 40.06 -6.44 -11.53
N GLU A 78 40.61 -7.10 -12.57
CA GLU A 78 40.95 -6.46 -13.84
C GLU A 78 39.74 -5.84 -14.55
N ALA A 79 38.57 -6.47 -14.42
CA ALA A 79 37.33 -5.98 -15.01
C ALA A 79 36.72 -4.80 -14.23
N TYR A 80 36.95 -4.74 -12.91
CA TYR A 80 36.49 -3.67 -12.06
C TYR A 80 37.34 -2.39 -12.20
N GLY A 81 38.63 -2.54 -12.52
CA GLY A 81 39.50 -1.42 -12.93
C GLY A 81 39.94 -0.50 -11.79
N THR A 82 39.88 -0.96 -10.53
CA THR A 82 40.42 -0.25 -9.36
C THR A 82 41.61 -0.99 -8.76
N ASP A 83 42.29 -0.38 -7.79
CA ASP A 83 43.34 -1.04 -7.00
C ASP A 83 42.80 -2.25 -6.22
N HIS A 84 43.68 -3.24 -5.99
CA HIS A 84 43.38 -4.49 -5.28
C HIS A 84 42.70 -4.28 -3.92
N GLU A 85 43.19 -3.33 -3.13
CA GLU A 85 42.62 -3.05 -1.81
C GLU A 85 41.19 -2.53 -1.92
N SER A 86 40.96 -1.60 -2.84
CA SER A 86 39.65 -1.02 -3.12
C SER A 86 38.65 -2.03 -3.68
N TYR A 87 39.10 -2.91 -4.57
CA TYR A 87 38.27 -3.99 -5.11
C TYR A 87 37.79 -4.92 -3.99
N ILE A 88 38.70 -5.41 -3.14
CA ILE A 88 38.35 -6.26 -2.01
C ILE A 88 37.40 -5.55 -1.05
N LEU A 89 37.65 -4.26 -0.77
CA LEU A 89 36.80 -3.48 0.12
C LEU A 89 35.37 -3.35 -0.42
N ASP A 90 35.22 -3.06 -1.72
CA ASP A 90 33.90 -2.92 -2.34
C ASP A 90 33.15 -4.27 -2.42
N VAL A 91 33.87 -5.37 -2.67
CA VAL A 91 33.32 -6.74 -2.64
C VAL A 91 32.82 -7.10 -1.23
N LEU A 92 33.63 -6.84 -0.21
CA LEU A 92 33.26 -7.11 1.18
C LEU A 92 32.08 -6.25 1.62
N LEU A 93 32.08 -4.96 1.26
CA LEU A 93 31.01 -4.04 1.60
C LEU A 93 29.66 -4.50 1.03
N GLU A 94 29.65 -4.89 -0.24
CA GLU A 94 28.44 -5.33 -0.93
C GLU A 94 27.91 -6.66 -0.42
N ALA A 95 28.80 -7.64 -0.25
CA ALA A 95 28.41 -8.93 0.30
C ALA A 95 27.88 -8.78 1.74
N THR A 96 28.48 -7.89 2.54
CA THR A 96 28.01 -7.58 3.89
C THR A 96 26.60 -6.98 3.85
N LEU A 97 26.38 -6.01 2.96
CA LEU A 97 25.08 -5.36 2.81
C LEU A 97 23.99 -6.37 2.45
N ILE A 98 24.25 -7.25 1.48
CA ILE A 98 23.29 -8.25 0.99
C ILE A 98 23.00 -9.32 2.05
N LYS A 99 24.01 -9.73 2.82
CA LYS A 99 23.87 -10.81 3.80
C LYS A 99 23.29 -10.35 5.14
N PHE A 100 23.73 -9.20 5.63
CA PHE A 100 23.40 -8.71 6.98
C PHE A 100 22.40 -7.56 6.99
N HIS A 101 22.02 -7.05 5.82
CA HIS A 101 20.96 -6.06 5.69
C HIS A 101 20.15 -6.28 4.40
N SER A 102 19.19 -5.39 4.14
CA SER A 102 18.38 -5.47 2.94
C SER A 102 19.14 -4.91 1.74
N PRO A 103 19.15 -5.58 0.58
CA PRO A 103 19.73 -5.01 -0.64
C PRO A 103 18.90 -3.83 -1.18
N TYR A 104 17.62 -3.71 -0.79
CA TYR A 104 16.73 -2.62 -1.20
C TYR A 104 16.94 -1.38 -0.31
N PRO A 105 17.35 -0.23 -0.87
CA PRO A 105 17.55 1.01 -0.13
C PRO A 105 16.29 1.47 0.62
N GLU A 106 15.11 1.29 0.03
CA GLU A 106 13.83 1.72 0.62
C GLU A 106 13.51 0.94 1.90
N VAL A 107 13.93 -0.32 1.97
CA VAL A 107 13.77 -1.16 3.16
C VAL A 107 14.83 -0.81 4.21
N ARG A 108 16.08 -0.53 3.79
CA ARG A 108 17.14 -0.07 4.71
C ARG A 108 16.80 1.26 5.38
N ALA A 109 16.14 2.16 4.66
CA ALA A 109 15.74 3.46 5.21
C ALA A 109 14.75 3.35 6.39
N ILE A 110 14.05 2.22 6.53
CA ILE A 110 12.91 2.07 7.45
C ILE A 110 13.04 0.88 8.42
N CYS A 111 13.96 -0.04 8.18
CA CYS A 111 14.20 -1.22 8.99
C CYS A 111 15.63 -1.21 9.50
N ASP A 112 15.83 -1.64 10.75
CA ASP A 112 17.15 -1.80 11.32
C ASP A 112 17.66 -3.23 11.00
N PRO A 113 18.98 -3.45 10.82
CA PRO A 113 19.54 -4.77 10.54
C PRO A 113 19.54 -5.71 11.76
N THR A 114 19.25 -5.18 12.95
CA THR A 114 19.24 -5.92 14.21
C THR A 114 17.88 -5.83 14.88
N ASP A 115 17.49 -6.88 15.60
CA ASP A 115 16.27 -6.92 16.40
C ASP A 115 16.60 -7.16 17.87
N ASP A 116 15.82 -6.57 18.78
CA ASP A 116 15.87 -6.84 20.22
C ASP A 116 14.73 -7.81 20.61
N PRO A 117 15.02 -9.11 20.85
CA PRO A 117 13.99 -10.10 21.18
C PRO A 117 13.33 -9.89 22.54
N SER A 118 13.93 -9.07 23.41
CA SER A 118 13.43 -8.84 24.78
C SER A 118 12.31 -7.79 24.84
N MET A 119 12.17 -6.97 23.79
CA MET A 119 11.18 -5.91 23.73
C MET A 119 9.74 -6.48 23.67
N PRO A 120 8.84 -6.09 24.60
CA PRO A 120 7.47 -6.58 24.61
C PRO A 120 6.72 -6.27 23.32
N VAL A 121 5.96 -7.23 22.80
CA VAL A 121 5.15 -7.08 21.57
C VAL A 121 3.68 -7.27 21.88
N GLU A 122 3.32 -8.46 22.37
CA GLU A 122 1.95 -8.86 22.67
C GLU A 122 1.54 -8.45 24.08
N THR A 123 1.14 -7.19 24.23
CA THR A 123 0.71 -6.63 25.51
C THR A 123 -0.80 -6.39 25.53
N ILE A 124 -1.41 -6.46 26.72
CA ILE A 124 -2.86 -6.27 26.87
C ILE A 124 -3.28 -4.89 26.35
N ARG A 125 -2.48 -3.85 26.62
CA ARG A 125 -2.72 -2.49 26.13
C ARG A 125 -2.63 -2.37 24.61
N ALA A 126 -1.73 -3.11 23.95
CA ALA A 126 -1.63 -3.12 22.49
C ALA A 126 -2.87 -3.76 21.86
N TYR A 127 -3.34 -4.90 22.39
CA TYR A 127 -4.60 -5.50 21.93
C TYR A 127 -5.81 -4.61 22.19
N PHE A 128 -5.89 -4.00 23.37
CA PHE A 128 -6.98 -3.09 23.70
C PHE A 128 -7.07 -1.91 22.72
N LEU A 129 -5.95 -1.21 22.47
CA LEU A 129 -5.90 -0.13 21.49
C LEU A 129 -6.19 -0.62 20.08
N GLY A 130 -5.62 -1.77 19.68
CA GLY A 130 -5.87 -2.39 18.39
C GLY A 130 -7.36 -2.65 18.16
N VAL A 131 -8.04 -3.30 19.09
CA VAL A 131 -9.49 -3.62 18.99
C VAL A 131 -10.34 -2.36 18.95
N VAL A 132 -10.07 -1.37 19.82
CA VAL A 132 -10.82 -0.11 19.85
C VAL A 132 -10.69 0.64 18.53
N TRP A 133 -9.47 0.78 18.01
CA TRP A 133 -9.24 1.49 16.75
C TRP A 133 -9.68 0.70 15.53
N VAL A 134 -9.68 -0.63 15.58
CA VAL A 134 -10.35 -1.46 14.56
C VAL A 134 -11.84 -1.15 14.55
N ALA A 135 -12.52 -1.18 15.70
CA ALA A 135 -13.95 -0.90 15.77
C ALA A 135 -14.31 0.49 15.22
N ILE A 136 -13.55 1.53 15.62
CA ILE A 136 -13.71 2.90 15.13
C ILE A 136 -13.44 2.97 13.62
N GLY A 137 -12.31 2.39 13.18
CA GLY A 137 -11.88 2.41 11.79
C GLY A 137 -12.87 1.72 10.86
N SER A 138 -13.31 0.50 11.21
CA SER A 138 -14.30 -0.25 10.44
C SER A 138 -15.63 0.49 10.38
N PHE A 139 -16.09 1.08 11.49
CA PHE A 139 -17.33 1.86 11.50
C PHE A 139 -17.26 3.05 10.54
N ILE A 140 -16.19 3.85 10.63
CA ILE A 140 -16.03 5.04 9.79
C ILE A 140 -15.87 4.64 8.32
N ASN A 141 -15.05 3.64 8.03
CA ASN A 141 -14.80 3.18 6.67
C ASN A 141 -16.06 2.59 6.02
N GLU A 142 -16.85 1.81 6.75
CA GLU A 142 -18.10 1.27 6.23
C GLU A 142 -19.13 2.38 5.98
N LEU A 143 -19.22 3.36 6.90
CA LEU A 143 -20.12 4.51 6.75
C LEU A 143 -19.83 5.31 5.46
N PHE A 144 -18.55 5.54 5.14
CA PHE A 144 -18.14 6.30 3.97
C PHE A 144 -17.97 5.46 2.68
N ASN A 145 -18.09 4.14 2.76
CA ASN A 145 -17.93 3.25 1.62
C ASN A 145 -18.93 3.55 0.48
N PHE A 146 -20.17 3.93 0.85
CA PHE A 146 -21.24 4.24 -0.10
C PHE A 146 -21.21 5.68 -0.63
N ARG A 147 -20.27 6.51 -0.18
CA ARG A 147 -20.09 7.89 -0.67
C ARG A 147 -19.24 7.89 -1.95
N GLN A 148 -19.57 8.76 -2.90
CA GLN A 148 -18.77 9.00 -4.10
C GLN A 148 -18.30 10.46 -4.15
N PRO A 149 -16.98 10.74 -4.21
CA PRO A 149 -15.87 9.80 -4.08
C PRO A 149 -15.79 9.19 -2.67
N SER A 150 -15.35 7.93 -2.59
CA SER A 150 -15.21 7.23 -1.31
C SER A 150 -14.14 7.88 -0.44
N LEU A 151 -14.44 8.04 0.85
CA LEU A 151 -13.46 8.46 1.86
C LEU A 151 -13.06 7.23 2.67
N LYS A 152 -11.76 7.00 2.82
CA LYS A 152 -11.23 5.89 3.60
C LYS A 152 -10.21 6.40 4.60
N LEU A 153 -10.45 6.08 5.87
CA LEU A 153 -9.52 6.30 6.96
C LEU A 153 -8.43 5.23 6.86
N ARG A 154 -7.24 5.66 6.41
CA ARG A 154 -6.09 4.77 6.18
C ARG A 154 -5.42 4.41 7.51
N SER A 155 -4.76 3.26 7.54
CA SER A 155 -4.03 2.74 8.70
C SER A 155 -2.93 3.69 9.18
N THR A 156 -2.25 4.41 8.27
CA THR A 156 -1.25 5.42 8.62
C THR A 156 -1.86 6.58 9.41
N THR A 157 -3.07 7.03 9.08
CA THR A 157 -3.78 8.07 9.86
C THR A 157 -4.12 7.56 11.25
N LEU A 158 -4.60 6.32 11.36
CA LEU A 158 -4.91 5.69 12.65
C LEU A 158 -3.66 5.45 13.50
N GLN A 159 -2.52 5.17 12.88
CA GLN A 159 -1.23 5.03 13.55
C GLN A 159 -0.76 6.33 14.23
N ILE A 160 -0.98 7.48 13.60
CA ILE A 160 -0.69 8.80 14.19
C ILE A 160 -1.51 9.00 15.47
N LEU A 161 -2.75 8.54 15.49
CA LEU A 161 -3.65 8.65 16.65
C LEU A 161 -3.36 7.57 17.70
N LEU A 162 -2.89 6.39 17.30
CA LEU A 162 -2.47 5.31 18.19
C LEU A 162 -1.30 5.73 19.09
N TYR A 163 -0.32 6.45 18.55
CA TYR A 163 0.87 6.87 19.32
C TYR A 163 0.55 7.65 20.61
N PRO A 164 -0.19 8.78 20.58
CA PRO A 164 -0.55 9.51 21.79
C PRO A 164 -1.44 8.68 22.73
N CYS A 165 -2.33 7.83 22.20
CA CYS A 165 -3.13 6.91 23.02
C CYS A 165 -2.24 5.86 23.74
N GLY A 166 -1.23 5.31 23.07
CA GLY A 166 -0.26 4.39 23.65
C GLY A 166 0.56 5.04 24.76
N LYS A 167 1.08 6.25 24.51
CA LYS A 167 1.78 7.06 25.52
C LYS A 167 0.89 7.47 26.70
N LEU A 168 -0.40 7.67 26.47
CA LEU A 168 -1.36 7.94 27.53
C LEU A 168 -1.60 6.70 28.40
N LEU A 169 -1.80 5.53 27.79
CA LEU A 169 -1.97 4.27 28.54
C LEU A 169 -0.70 3.89 29.31
N GLU A 170 0.48 4.17 28.77
CA GLU A 170 1.76 4.03 29.49
C GLU A 170 1.75 4.80 30.82
N LYS A 171 1.16 6.01 30.85
CA LYS A 171 1.12 6.86 32.05
C LYS A 171 -0.03 6.52 33.01
N ILE A 172 -1.15 6.03 32.49
CA ILE A 172 -2.37 5.78 33.31
C ILE A 172 -2.38 4.39 33.91
N LEU A 173 -1.94 3.36 33.17
CA LEU A 173 -2.11 1.98 33.60
C LEU A 173 -1.07 1.60 34.67
N PRO A 174 -1.49 0.97 35.79
CA PRO A 174 -0.55 0.43 36.76
C PRO A 174 0.14 -0.83 36.22
N ASP A 175 1.39 -1.09 36.64
CA ASP A 175 2.07 -2.38 36.40
C ASP A 175 1.47 -3.48 37.30
N LYS A 176 0.23 -3.84 37.00
CA LYS A 176 -0.46 -5.01 37.57
C LYS A 176 -0.58 -6.06 36.49
N GLY A 177 -0.24 -7.30 36.81
CA GLY A 177 -0.29 -8.40 35.86
C GLY A 177 -0.75 -9.69 36.49
N ILE A 178 -1.26 -10.58 35.65
CA ILE A 178 -1.69 -11.92 36.02
C ILE A 178 -0.72 -12.91 35.39
N THR A 179 -0.24 -13.88 36.15
CA THR A 179 0.56 -14.97 35.61
C THR A 179 -0.38 -16.06 35.10
N LEU A 180 -0.46 -16.23 33.77
CA LEU A 180 -1.23 -17.27 33.11
C LEU A 180 -0.26 -18.18 32.36
N PHE A 181 -0.45 -19.49 32.44
CA PHE A 181 0.39 -20.49 31.74
C PHE A 181 1.91 -20.32 31.94
N GLY A 182 2.32 -19.84 33.11
CA GLY A 182 3.74 -19.61 33.43
C GLY A 182 4.32 -18.29 32.89
N VAL A 183 3.54 -17.47 32.19
CA VAL A 183 3.96 -16.16 31.66
C VAL A 183 3.23 -15.04 32.40
N ARG A 184 3.97 -14.03 32.87
CA ARG A 184 3.39 -12.83 33.51
C ARG A 184 2.85 -11.89 32.43
N HIS A 185 1.54 -11.74 32.36
CA HIS A 185 0.89 -10.75 31.50
C HIS A 185 0.65 -9.47 32.30
N SER A 186 1.53 -8.48 32.15
CA SER A 186 1.34 -7.15 32.74
C SER A 186 0.43 -6.27 31.88
N LEU A 187 -0.41 -5.47 32.55
CA LEU A 187 -1.17 -4.38 31.93
C LEU A 187 -0.25 -3.25 31.45
N ASN A 188 0.88 -3.05 32.12
CA ASN A 188 1.88 -2.04 31.77
C ASN A 188 3.30 -2.59 31.96
N PRO A 189 3.85 -3.30 30.95
CA PRO A 189 5.17 -3.93 31.06
C PRO A 189 6.34 -2.95 30.96
N GLY A 190 6.10 -1.67 30.67
CA GLY A 190 7.15 -0.66 30.52
C GLY A 190 6.76 0.48 29.58
N PRO A 191 7.73 1.26 29.09
CA PRO A 191 7.47 2.34 28.13
C PRO A 191 6.80 1.84 26.86
N TRP A 192 5.90 2.64 26.28
CA TRP A 192 5.27 2.34 24.99
C TRP A 192 6.34 2.27 23.91
N ASN A 193 6.46 1.10 23.28
CA ASN A 193 7.56 0.77 22.40
C ASN A 193 7.13 0.61 20.93
N PHE A 194 8.12 0.49 20.05
CA PHE A 194 7.93 0.38 18.60
C PHE A 194 7.16 -0.87 18.16
N LYS A 195 7.42 -2.02 18.81
CA LYS A 195 6.79 -3.30 18.48
C LYS A 195 5.32 -3.35 18.92
N GLU A 196 4.98 -2.86 20.11
CA GLU A 196 3.59 -2.74 20.58
C GLU A 196 2.75 -1.85 19.65
N GLN A 197 3.30 -0.69 19.25
CA GLN A 197 2.62 0.18 18.30
C GLN A 197 2.47 -0.48 16.93
N MET A 198 3.48 -1.24 16.49
CA MET A 198 3.41 -1.95 15.22
C MET A 198 2.30 -2.99 15.24
N LEU A 199 2.23 -3.80 16.31
CA LEU A 199 1.19 -4.82 16.48
C LEU A 199 -0.20 -4.19 16.41
N ALA A 200 -0.46 -3.13 17.20
CA ALA A 200 -1.74 -2.43 17.18
C ALA A 200 -2.05 -1.83 15.79
N THR A 201 -1.05 -1.28 15.11
CA THR A 201 -1.21 -0.74 13.75
C THR A 201 -1.55 -1.84 12.74
N LEU A 202 -0.93 -3.02 12.82
CA LEU A 202 -1.21 -4.16 11.94
C LEU A 202 -2.64 -4.67 12.15
N MET A 203 -3.09 -4.77 13.40
CA MET A 203 -4.49 -5.11 13.72
C MET A 203 -5.45 -4.15 13.04
N VAL A 204 -5.18 -2.84 13.15
CA VAL A 204 -5.98 -1.80 12.50
C VAL A 204 -5.93 -1.89 10.98
N ASN A 205 -4.74 -2.04 10.39
CA ASN A 205 -4.55 -2.15 8.94
C ASN A 205 -5.39 -3.26 8.32
N VAL A 206 -5.41 -4.42 8.98
CA VAL A 206 -6.15 -5.59 8.53
C VAL A 206 -7.63 -5.52 8.91
N GLY A 207 -7.96 -5.02 10.11
CA GLY A 207 -9.31 -5.06 10.66
C GLY A 207 -10.21 -3.89 10.26
N SER A 208 -9.66 -2.72 9.91
CA SER A 208 -10.46 -1.51 9.63
C SER A 208 -11.09 -1.48 8.23
N GLY A 209 -10.83 -2.47 7.37
CA GLY A 209 -11.37 -2.53 6.02
C GLY A 209 -12.88 -2.77 5.99
N SER A 210 -13.55 -2.29 4.93
CA SER A 210 -14.96 -2.63 4.67
C SER A 210 -15.08 -4.04 4.12
N THR A 211 -16.19 -4.73 4.42
CA THR A 211 -16.42 -6.09 3.94
C THR A 211 -17.17 -6.06 2.61
N ASN A 212 -16.67 -6.78 1.61
CA ASN A 212 -17.30 -6.85 0.27
C ASN A 212 -18.77 -7.30 0.32
N PHE A 213 -19.15 -8.10 1.32
CA PHE A 213 -20.52 -8.58 1.47
C PHE A 213 -21.49 -7.57 2.09
N MET A 214 -21.02 -6.45 2.64
CA MET A 214 -21.90 -5.45 3.22
C MET A 214 -22.81 -4.82 2.16
N SER A 215 -22.30 -4.60 0.93
CA SER A 215 -23.11 -4.13 -0.19
C SER A 215 -24.27 -5.08 -0.49
N TYR A 216 -24.04 -6.40 -0.48
CA TYR A 216 -25.11 -7.39 -0.69
C TYR A 216 -26.10 -7.41 0.46
N VAL A 217 -25.63 -7.35 1.71
CA VAL A 217 -26.49 -7.27 2.90
C VAL A 217 -27.42 -6.06 2.81
N LEU A 218 -26.90 -4.91 2.40
CA LEU A 218 -27.67 -3.68 2.25
C LEU A 218 -28.73 -3.82 1.14
N THR A 219 -28.36 -4.34 -0.03
CA THR A 219 -29.30 -4.61 -1.13
C THR A 219 -30.36 -5.62 -0.73
N MET A 220 -30.02 -6.67 0.02
CA MET A 220 -31.00 -7.64 0.50
C MET A 220 -31.98 -7.00 1.50
N LYS A 221 -31.50 -6.21 2.45
CA LYS A 221 -32.29 -5.70 3.58
C LYS A 221 -33.14 -4.46 3.27
N LEU A 222 -32.64 -3.55 2.42
CA LEU A 222 -33.33 -2.28 2.18
C LEU A 222 -34.65 -2.47 1.44
N LYS A 223 -35.67 -1.72 1.86
CA LYS A 223 -37.02 -1.72 1.27
C LYS A 223 -37.06 -1.37 -0.21
N PHE A 224 -36.14 -0.49 -0.64
CA PHE A 224 -36.03 -0.05 -2.02
C PHE A 224 -35.47 -1.14 -2.95
N PHE A 225 -34.76 -2.13 -2.40
CA PHE A 225 -34.18 -3.23 -3.14
C PHE A 225 -35.00 -4.51 -2.89
N PHE A 226 -34.45 -5.52 -2.21
CA PHE A 226 -35.12 -6.81 -2.03
C PHE A 226 -35.93 -6.96 -0.74
N ASN A 227 -35.95 -5.95 0.14
CA ASN A 227 -36.77 -5.90 1.37
C ASN A 227 -36.84 -7.21 2.18
N GLN A 228 -35.72 -7.93 2.28
CA GLN A 228 -35.61 -9.21 2.98
C GLN A 228 -35.47 -8.97 4.48
N SER A 229 -36.58 -9.04 5.20
CA SER A 229 -36.63 -8.77 6.64
C SER A 229 -35.91 -9.80 7.51
N TRP A 230 -35.65 -11.01 6.99
CA TRP A 230 -34.92 -12.08 7.67
C TRP A 230 -33.41 -11.80 7.79
N VAL A 231 -32.87 -10.85 7.02
CA VAL A 231 -31.47 -10.42 7.07
C VAL A 231 -31.20 -9.65 8.37
N ALA A 232 -31.01 -10.41 9.44
CA ALA A 232 -30.78 -9.95 10.79
C ALA A 232 -29.30 -10.08 11.20
N PHE A 233 -28.97 -9.62 12.41
CA PHE A 233 -27.60 -9.62 12.94
C PHE A 233 -26.91 -10.99 12.83
N GLY A 234 -27.60 -12.09 13.16
CA GLY A 234 -27.01 -13.42 13.12
C GLY A 234 -26.51 -13.82 11.72
N PHE A 235 -27.32 -13.57 10.68
CA PHE A 235 -26.91 -13.83 9.29
C PHE A 235 -25.73 -12.94 8.88
N ILE A 236 -25.80 -11.64 9.18
CA ILE A 236 -24.74 -10.68 8.85
C ILE A 236 -23.44 -11.09 9.54
N PHE A 237 -23.49 -11.39 10.84
CA PHE A 237 -22.34 -11.79 11.63
C PHE A 237 -21.72 -13.08 11.09
N LEU A 238 -22.49 -14.14 10.92
CA LEU A 238 -21.99 -15.43 10.44
C LEU A 238 -21.43 -15.34 9.02
N LEU A 239 -22.09 -14.60 8.13
CA LEU A 239 -21.62 -14.40 6.76
C LEU A 239 -20.27 -13.67 6.76
N ASN A 240 -20.17 -12.52 7.45
CA ASN A 240 -18.92 -11.77 7.53
C ASN A 240 -17.81 -12.59 8.21
N PHE A 241 -18.13 -13.31 9.29
CA PHE A 241 -17.16 -14.16 9.98
C PHE A 241 -16.63 -15.25 9.03
N SER A 242 -17.53 -15.99 8.36
CA SER A 242 -17.13 -17.02 7.40
C SER A 242 -16.24 -16.46 6.29
N THR A 243 -16.55 -15.28 5.75
CA THR A 243 -15.80 -14.71 4.62
C THR A 243 -14.42 -14.22 5.06
N GLN A 244 -14.31 -13.62 6.26
CA GLN A 244 -13.01 -13.17 6.77
C GLN A 244 -12.10 -14.36 7.08
N PHE A 245 -12.61 -15.43 7.70
CA PHE A 245 -11.83 -16.64 7.97
C PHE A 245 -11.40 -17.36 6.69
N MET A 246 -12.27 -17.42 5.68
CA MET A 246 -11.90 -17.93 4.36
C MET A 246 -10.75 -17.12 3.75
N GLY A 247 -10.83 -15.78 3.80
CA GLY A 247 -9.78 -14.89 3.32
C GLY A 247 -8.43 -15.10 4.03
N PHE A 248 -8.44 -15.16 5.36
CA PHE A 248 -7.21 -15.43 6.13
C PHE A 248 -6.66 -16.84 5.92
N GLY A 249 -7.53 -17.84 5.73
CA GLY A 249 -7.13 -19.19 5.37
C GLY A 249 -6.36 -19.23 4.04
N LEU A 250 -6.90 -18.57 3.01
CA LEU A 250 -6.23 -18.45 1.70
C LEU A 250 -4.92 -17.66 1.79
N ALA A 251 -4.90 -16.56 2.55
CA ALA A 251 -3.67 -15.79 2.78
C ALA A 251 -2.57 -16.65 3.47
N GLY A 252 -2.97 -17.51 4.40
CA GLY A 252 -2.07 -18.47 5.04
C GLY A 252 -1.43 -19.44 4.05
N VAL A 253 -2.20 -19.97 3.10
CA VAL A 253 -1.68 -20.83 2.02
C VAL A 253 -0.71 -20.05 1.14
N LEU A 254 -1.01 -18.79 0.83
CA LEU A 254 -0.20 -17.97 -0.06
C LEU A 254 1.10 -17.43 0.56
N ARG A 255 1.27 -17.53 1.89
CA ARG A 255 2.43 -17.00 2.63
C ARG A 255 3.78 -17.42 2.03
N ARG A 256 3.87 -18.66 1.52
CA ARG A 256 5.11 -19.19 0.93
C ARG A 256 5.61 -18.38 -0.28
N TRP A 257 4.70 -17.82 -1.07
CA TRP A 257 5.04 -17.05 -2.27
C TRP A 257 5.05 -15.54 -2.02
N VAL A 258 4.31 -15.08 -1.01
CA VAL A 258 4.00 -13.65 -0.80
C VAL A 258 4.84 -13.03 0.33
N VAL A 259 5.34 -13.84 1.28
CA VAL A 259 6.03 -13.36 2.49
C VAL A 259 7.46 -13.87 2.61
N TYR A 260 7.74 -15.13 2.30
CA TYR A 260 9.09 -15.69 2.47
C TYR A 260 10.14 -15.25 1.44
N PRO A 261 9.80 -15.01 0.16
CA PRO A 261 10.79 -14.50 -0.80
C PRO A 261 11.23 -13.08 -0.40
N SER A 262 12.54 -12.83 -0.31
CA SER A 262 13.07 -11.50 0.05
C SER A 262 12.76 -10.43 -1.00
N LYS A 263 12.51 -10.85 -2.25
CA LYS A 263 12.04 -9.97 -3.33
C LYS A 263 10.61 -9.47 -3.18
N ALA A 264 9.81 -10.10 -2.31
CA ALA A 264 8.41 -9.74 -2.11
C ALA A 264 8.29 -8.48 -1.23
N VAL A 265 8.71 -7.34 -1.78
CA VAL A 265 8.57 -6.03 -1.14
C VAL A 265 7.15 -5.51 -1.39
N TRP A 266 6.54 -4.88 -0.37
CA TRP A 266 5.19 -4.28 -0.48
C TRP A 266 5.20 -2.75 -0.30
N PRO A 267 5.72 -1.98 -1.27
CA PRO A 267 5.85 -0.53 -1.17
C PRO A 267 4.57 0.24 -0.81
N PRO A 268 3.40 -0.05 -1.40
CA PRO A 268 2.23 0.81 -1.21
C PRO A 268 1.60 0.73 0.18
N SER A 269 1.77 -0.40 0.87
CA SER A 269 1.05 -0.71 2.12
C SER A 269 1.97 -0.83 3.33
N LEU A 270 3.14 -1.46 3.20
CA LEU A 270 4.03 -1.74 4.34
C LEU A 270 5.02 -0.61 4.61
N LEU A 271 5.75 -0.13 3.58
CA LEU A 271 6.86 0.81 3.80
C LEU A 271 6.41 2.12 4.50
N PRO A 272 5.30 2.78 4.11
CA PRO A 272 4.83 3.98 4.79
C PRO A 272 4.45 3.73 6.26
N THR A 273 3.85 2.56 6.54
CA THR A 273 3.43 2.16 7.89
C THR A 273 4.63 1.91 8.80
N LEU A 274 5.67 1.26 8.28
CA LEU A 274 6.93 1.02 8.98
C LEU A 274 7.67 2.35 9.26
N MET A 275 7.82 3.18 8.22
CA MET A 275 8.50 4.47 8.30
C MET A 275 7.83 5.42 9.30
N LEU A 276 6.49 5.47 9.29
CA LEU A 276 5.73 6.31 10.20
C LEU A 276 5.87 5.81 11.65
N ASN A 277 5.77 4.51 11.89
CA ASN A 277 6.04 3.95 13.22
C ASN A 277 7.41 4.39 13.75
N ARG A 278 8.43 4.24 12.89
CA ARG A 278 9.83 4.56 13.21
C ARG A 278 9.96 6.04 13.54
N THR A 279 9.32 6.89 12.75
CA THR A 279 9.33 8.35 12.94
C THR A 279 8.64 8.80 14.23
N LEU A 280 7.59 8.10 14.65
CA LEU A 280 6.84 8.46 15.85
C LEU A 280 7.55 8.06 17.16
N LEU A 281 8.31 6.96 17.14
CA LEU A 281 8.87 6.35 18.35
C LEU A 281 10.39 6.46 18.48
N LEU A 282 11.13 6.61 17.37
CA LEU A 282 12.56 6.87 17.44
C LEU A 282 12.82 8.38 17.53
N PRO A 283 13.76 8.80 18.40
CA PRO A 283 14.13 10.21 18.50
C PRO A 283 14.74 10.70 17.18
N GLU A 284 14.43 11.94 16.81
CA GLU A 284 15.05 12.58 15.65
C GLU A 284 16.55 12.78 15.90
N THR A 285 17.39 12.19 15.05
CA THR A 285 18.78 12.60 14.94
C THR A 285 18.80 13.96 14.27
N GLY A 286 19.20 15.02 14.98
CA GLY A 286 19.25 16.41 14.48
C GLY A 286 20.31 16.66 13.39
N ARG A 287 20.30 15.84 12.33
CA ARG A 287 21.23 15.89 11.20
C ARG A 287 20.67 16.79 10.12
N ASN A 288 21.57 17.54 9.47
CA ASN A 288 21.25 18.34 8.31
C ASN A 288 21.29 17.45 7.06
N ILE A 289 20.14 17.26 6.41
CA ILE A 289 20.01 16.45 5.19
C ILE A 289 19.93 17.43 4.02
N HIS A 290 20.95 17.47 3.17
CA HIS A 290 21.00 18.33 1.97
C HIS A 290 20.64 19.81 2.19
N GLY A 291 21.03 20.40 3.34
CA GLY A 291 20.74 21.80 3.68
C GLY A 291 19.42 22.01 4.43
N TRP A 292 18.58 20.98 4.56
CA TRP A 292 17.31 21.06 5.28
C TRP A 292 17.49 20.81 6.77
N THR A 293 16.95 21.72 7.58
CA THR A 293 16.98 21.69 9.05
C THR A 293 15.59 21.55 9.68
N ILE A 294 14.55 21.35 8.85
CA ILE A 294 13.18 21.24 9.34
C ILE A 294 12.96 19.87 9.99
N SER A 295 12.47 19.85 11.23
CA SER A 295 12.05 18.61 11.92
C SER A 295 10.90 17.93 11.16
N LYS A 296 10.81 16.59 11.24
CA LYS A 296 9.77 15.81 10.54
C LYS A 296 8.37 16.21 11.02
N TYR A 297 8.21 16.50 12.31
CA TYR A 297 6.94 16.97 12.88
C TYR A 297 6.50 18.33 12.34
N LYS A 298 7.40 19.32 12.27
CA LYS A 298 7.08 20.63 11.67
C LYS A 298 6.66 20.49 10.21
N PHE A 299 7.41 19.70 9.44
CA PHE A 299 7.06 19.42 8.05
C PHE A 299 5.68 18.78 7.94
N PHE A 300 5.38 17.77 8.77
CA PHE A 300 4.06 17.14 8.83
C PHE A 300 2.93 18.13 9.08
N PHE A 301 3.04 19.00 10.08
CA PHE A 301 1.97 19.95 10.40
C PHE A 301 1.80 21.04 9.32
N ILE A 302 2.89 21.46 8.66
CA ILE A 302 2.81 22.37 7.51
C ILE A 302 2.06 21.70 6.36
N CYS A 303 2.44 20.46 6.00
CA CYS A 303 1.75 19.71 4.95
C CYS A 303 0.29 19.40 5.30
N LEU A 304 0.00 19.11 6.58
CA LEU A 304 -1.37 18.88 7.06
C LEU A 304 -2.21 20.15 6.88
N GLY A 305 -1.70 21.31 7.29
CA GLY A 305 -2.39 22.59 7.14
C GLY A 305 -2.59 22.97 5.67
N ALA A 306 -1.54 22.85 4.86
CA ALA A 306 -1.60 23.14 3.43
C ALA A 306 -2.56 22.20 2.68
N SER A 307 -2.54 20.90 2.97
CA SER A 307 -3.44 19.92 2.35
C SER A 307 -4.90 20.12 2.78
N LEU A 308 -5.15 20.50 4.04
CA LEU A 308 -6.48 20.83 4.53
C LEU A 308 -7.07 22.04 3.79
N LEU A 309 -6.29 23.12 3.63
CA LEU A 309 -6.71 24.31 2.89
C LEU A 309 -6.91 23.99 1.41
N TYR A 310 -6.00 23.22 0.81
CA TYR A 310 -6.11 22.82 -0.59
C TYR A 310 -7.35 21.96 -0.84
N PHE A 311 -7.69 21.03 0.06
CA PHE A 311 -8.85 20.14 -0.08
C PHE A 311 -10.18 20.90 -0.20
N LEU A 312 -10.30 22.08 0.41
CA LEU A 312 -11.49 22.93 0.28
C LEU A 312 -11.69 23.45 -1.15
N ILE A 313 -10.61 23.59 -1.93
CA ILE A 313 -10.66 24.17 -3.27
C ILE A 313 -11.38 23.24 -4.26
N PRO A 314 -10.88 22.02 -4.58
CA PRO A 314 -11.58 21.11 -5.48
C PRO A 314 -12.76 20.42 -4.81
N GLY A 315 -12.80 20.33 -3.47
CA GLY A 315 -13.84 19.63 -2.73
C GLY A 315 -15.11 20.45 -2.49
N TYR A 316 -15.01 21.78 -2.42
CA TYR A 316 -16.15 22.64 -2.07
C TYR A 316 -16.25 23.89 -2.96
N THR A 317 -15.18 24.69 -3.05
CA THR A 317 -15.22 26.01 -3.72
C THR A 317 -15.36 25.89 -5.24
N PHE A 318 -14.63 24.96 -5.87
CA PHE A 318 -14.66 24.77 -7.32
C PHE A 318 -14.55 23.28 -7.70
N THR A 319 -15.69 22.60 -7.62
CA THR A 319 -15.80 21.14 -7.82
C THR A 319 -15.43 20.66 -9.23
N ALA A 320 -15.48 21.54 -10.24
CA ALA A 320 -15.05 21.22 -11.60
C ALA A 320 -13.55 20.85 -11.70
N LEU A 321 -12.73 21.26 -10.72
CA LEU A 321 -11.33 20.86 -10.62
C LEU A 321 -11.17 19.37 -10.29
N SER A 322 -12.13 18.77 -9.58
CA SER A 322 -12.09 17.34 -9.22
C SER A 322 -12.35 16.46 -10.44
N THR A 323 -13.26 16.86 -11.33
CA THR A 323 -13.55 16.18 -12.60
C THR A 323 -13.13 17.04 -13.79
N PHE A 324 -11.83 17.35 -13.88
CA PHE A 324 -11.30 18.26 -14.89
C PHE A 324 -11.28 17.61 -16.27
N ASN A 325 -12.05 18.16 -17.22
CA ASN A 325 -12.17 17.59 -18.56
C ASN A 325 -12.11 18.64 -19.68
N TRP A 326 -10.95 19.25 -19.81
CA TRP A 326 -10.70 20.30 -20.79
C TRP A 326 -10.87 19.84 -22.26
N MET A 327 -10.64 18.56 -22.56
CA MET A 327 -10.74 18.06 -23.94
C MET A 327 -12.16 18.14 -24.49
N THR A 328 -13.17 17.91 -23.66
CA THR A 328 -14.58 18.09 -24.08
C THR A 328 -14.93 19.54 -24.41
N TRP A 329 -14.13 20.53 -23.97
CA TRP A 329 -14.34 21.93 -24.33
C TRP A 329 -13.89 22.27 -25.75
N ILE A 330 -12.99 21.48 -26.35
CA ILE A 330 -12.53 21.67 -27.72
C ILE A 330 -13.70 21.51 -28.71
N ALA A 331 -14.55 20.51 -28.48
CA ALA A 331 -15.74 20.26 -29.28
C ALA A 331 -16.89 19.73 -28.40
N PRO A 332 -17.65 20.60 -27.72
CA PRO A 332 -18.63 20.21 -26.71
C PRO A 332 -19.80 19.40 -27.27
N GLN A 333 -20.12 19.53 -28.55
CA GLN A 333 -21.20 18.79 -29.21
C GLN A 333 -20.73 17.46 -29.82
N ASN A 334 -19.44 17.14 -29.75
CA ASN A 334 -18.91 15.92 -30.32
C ASN A 334 -19.09 14.73 -29.36
N LYS A 335 -20.08 13.89 -29.65
CA LYS A 335 -20.39 12.69 -28.87
C LYS A 335 -19.23 11.70 -28.82
N VAL A 336 -18.49 11.53 -29.91
CA VAL A 336 -17.33 10.62 -29.97
C VAL A 336 -16.24 11.09 -29.03
N LEU A 337 -15.97 12.40 -29.03
CA LEU A 337 -15.00 13.00 -28.11
C LEU A 337 -15.41 12.79 -26.66
N ALA A 338 -16.67 13.06 -26.32
CA ALA A 338 -17.20 12.89 -24.96
C ALA A 338 -17.17 11.42 -24.47
N ILE A 339 -17.39 10.44 -25.36
CA ILE A 339 -17.32 9.01 -25.04
C ILE A 339 -15.88 8.59 -24.71
N VAL A 340 -14.89 9.09 -25.45
CA VAL A 340 -13.49 8.71 -25.23
C VAL A 340 -12.88 9.46 -24.04
N THR A 341 -13.07 10.77 -23.96
CA THR A 341 -12.36 11.63 -23.00
C THR A 341 -13.19 12.04 -21.79
N GLY A 342 -14.49 11.72 -21.78
CA GLY A 342 -15.45 12.04 -20.71
C GLY A 342 -15.06 11.51 -19.33
N SER A 343 -15.22 12.31 -18.27
CA SER A 343 -14.93 11.91 -16.88
C SER A 343 -16.06 11.17 -16.15
N SER A 344 -17.33 11.36 -16.54
CA SER A 344 -18.50 10.77 -15.83
C SER A 344 -19.27 9.70 -16.62
N LEU A 345 -19.16 9.71 -17.96
CA LEU A 345 -19.81 8.76 -18.87
C LEU A 345 -18.87 8.25 -19.96
N GLY A 346 -17.65 8.79 -20.01
CA GLY A 346 -16.63 8.39 -20.96
C GLY A 346 -15.60 7.48 -20.31
N LEU A 347 -14.59 7.12 -21.10
CA LEU A 347 -13.49 6.26 -20.68
C LEU A 347 -12.37 7.01 -19.95
N GLY A 348 -12.48 8.35 -19.82
CA GLY A 348 -11.50 9.15 -19.10
C GLY A 348 -10.11 9.16 -19.72
N PHE A 349 -9.97 8.90 -21.03
CA PHE A 349 -8.71 9.08 -21.77
C PHE A 349 -8.37 10.57 -21.82
N ASN A 350 -7.81 11.09 -20.74
CA ASN A 350 -7.41 12.47 -20.61
C ASN A 350 -6.03 12.56 -19.94
N PRO A 351 -5.04 13.23 -20.57
CA PRO A 351 -3.72 13.40 -19.96
C PRO A 351 -3.77 14.10 -18.60
N TRP A 352 -4.76 14.98 -18.38
CA TRP A 352 -4.94 15.71 -17.14
C TRP A 352 -6.40 15.66 -16.69
N THR A 353 -6.75 14.66 -15.89
CA THR A 353 -8.14 14.35 -15.49
C THR A 353 -8.62 15.08 -14.24
N THR A 354 -7.72 15.56 -13.39
CA THR A 354 -8.10 16.11 -12.08
C THR A 354 -7.01 16.99 -11.50
N TRP A 355 -7.42 17.97 -10.69
CA TRP A 355 -6.55 18.71 -9.77
C TRP A 355 -6.81 18.30 -8.31
N ASP A 356 -7.69 17.34 -8.08
CA ASP A 356 -8.03 16.89 -6.74
C ASP A 356 -7.08 15.78 -6.29
N TRP A 357 -6.28 16.08 -5.25
CA TRP A 357 -5.37 15.11 -4.66
C TRP A 357 -6.10 13.85 -4.17
N ALA A 358 -7.35 13.97 -3.70
CA ALA A 358 -8.13 12.81 -3.28
C ALA A 358 -8.41 11.86 -4.45
N VAL A 359 -8.63 12.39 -5.66
CA VAL A 359 -8.81 11.62 -6.89
C VAL A 359 -7.47 11.05 -7.36
N MET A 360 -6.40 11.85 -7.39
CA MET A 360 -5.06 11.38 -7.77
C MET A 360 -4.57 10.24 -6.87
N ASN A 361 -4.85 10.32 -5.57
CA ASN A 361 -4.39 9.37 -4.56
C ASN A 361 -5.06 7.99 -4.64
N TYR A 362 -6.12 7.81 -5.47
CA TYR A 362 -6.61 6.46 -5.81
C TYR A 362 -5.52 5.59 -6.43
N SER A 363 -4.60 6.22 -7.15
CA SER A 363 -3.49 5.56 -7.81
C SER A 363 -2.30 5.29 -6.88
N ASN A 364 -2.27 5.82 -5.64
CA ASN A 364 -1.13 5.79 -4.70
C ASN A 364 0.21 6.17 -5.36
N PRO A 365 0.30 7.34 -6.01
CA PRO A 365 1.41 7.68 -6.89
C PRO A 365 2.75 7.86 -6.15
N LEU A 366 2.72 8.19 -4.84
CA LEU A 366 3.93 8.41 -4.04
C LEU A 366 4.55 7.11 -3.50
N ALA A 367 3.80 6.00 -3.48
CA ALA A 367 4.24 4.77 -2.83
C ALA A 367 4.43 3.61 -3.82
N ILE A 368 3.82 3.67 -5.00
CA ILE A 368 4.02 2.66 -6.05
C ILE A 368 5.30 2.98 -6.85
N PRO A 369 6.22 2.01 -7.04
CA PRO A 369 7.39 2.20 -7.89
C PRO A 369 7.03 2.58 -9.33
N PHE A 370 7.88 3.39 -9.96
CA PHE A 370 7.63 3.92 -11.31
C PHE A 370 7.31 2.83 -12.33
N PHE A 371 8.09 1.73 -12.36
CA PHE A 371 7.87 0.61 -13.26
C PHE A 371 6.46 0.01 -13.10
N SER A 372 6.03 -0.24 -11.86
CA SER A 372 4.70 -0.77 -11.55
C SER A 372 3.59 0.21 -11.94
N ALA A 373 3.79 1.51 -11.72
CA ALA A 373 2.86 2.54 -12.15
C ALA A 373 2.71 2.56 -13.69
N CYS A 374 3.84 2.57 -14.42
CA CYS A 374 3.86 2.50 -15.89
C CYS A 374 3.16 1.26 -16.41
N ASN A 375 3.46 0.07 -15.87
CA ASN A 375 2.81 -1.18 -16.27
C ASN A 375 1.28 -1.09 -16.09
N ARG A 376 0.81 -0.55 -14.96
CA ARG A 376 -0.62 -0.35 -14.70
C ARG A 376 -1.26 0.60 -15.72
N TYR A 377 -0.61 1.72 -16.04
CA TYR A 377 -1.13 2.69 -17.03
C TYR A 377 -1.11 2.14 -18.45
N ILE A 378 -0.09 1.40 -18.84
CA ILE A 378 -0.01 0.71 -20.14
C ILE A 378 -1.13 -0.33 -20.24
N GLY A 379 -1.34 -1.14 -19.21
CA GLY A 379 -2.46 -2.09 -19.15
C GLY A 379 -3.81 -1.40 -19.25
N MET A 380 -3.99 -0.26 -18.57
CA MET A 380 -5.22 0.55 -18.67
C MET A 380 -5.43 1.11 -20.07
N LEU A 381 -4.37 1.58 -20.74
CA LEU A 381 -4.40 2.07 -22.12
C LEU A 381 -4.84 0.96 -23.08
N PHE A 382 -4.22 -0.22 -23.00
CA PHE A 382 -4.57 -1.37 -23.84
C PHE A 382 -6.00 -1.85 -23.62
N ALA A 383 -6.42 -1.96 -22.35
CA ALA A 383 -7.79 -2.33 -22.01
C ALA A 383 -8.79 -1.32 -22.59
N GLY A 384 -8.55 -0.02 -22.39
CA GLY A 384 -9.42 1.03 -22.91
C GLY A 384 -9.50 1.06 -24.44
N LEU A 385 -8.39 0.81 -25.15
CA LEU A 385 -8.40 0.68 -26.62
C LEU A 385 -9.21 -0.53 -27.10
N LEU A 386 -9.11 -1.67 -26.40
CA LEU A 386 -9.92 -2.85 -26.69
C LEU A 386 -11.42 -2.56 -26.49
N ILE A 387 -11.77 -1.83 -25.44
CA ILE A 387 -13.16 -1.43 -25.16
C ILE A 387 -13.70 -0.55 -26.26
N ILE A 388 -12.94 0.46 -26.68
CA ILE A 388 -13.27 1.32 -27.83
C ILE A 388 -13.51 0.43 -29.06
N ALA A 389 -12.59 -0.47 -29.39
CA ALA A 389 -12.74 -1.33 -30.56
C ALA A 389 -14.02 -2.20 -30.49
N LEU A 390 -14.34 -2.78 -29.33
CA LEU A 390 -15.54 -3.60 -29.14
C LEU A 390 -16.84 -2.78 -29.19
N TYR A 391 -16.83 -1.58 -28.62
CA TYR A 391 -17.98 -0.67 -28.61
C TYR A 391 -18.35 -0.24 -30.03
N TRP A 392 -17.38 0.20 -30.83
CA TRP A 392 -17.62 0.62 -32.21
C TRP A 392 -17.91 -0.54 -33.16
N LYS A 393 -17.36 -1.73 -32.90
CA LYS A 393 -17.73 -2.97 -33.63
C LYS A 393 -19.13 -3.48 -33.22
N ASN A 394 -19.77 -2.84 -32.25
CA ASN A 394 -21.06 -3.25 -31.68
C ASN A 394 -21.06 -4.74 -31.27
N TYR A 395 -19.96 -5.20 -30.68
CA TYR A 395 -19.80 -6.59 -30.28
C TYR A 395 -20.84 -6.94 -29.21
N LYS A 396 -21.69 -7.93 -29.49
CA LYS A 396 -22.84 -8.31 -28.65
C LYS A 396 -23.87 -7.19 -28.40
N TRP A 397 -24.10 -6.33 -29.39
CA TRP A 397 -25.14 -5.29 -29.32
C TRP A 397 -24.95 -4.29 -28.18
N THR A 398 -23.71 -3.88 -27.89
CA THR A 398 -23.40 -2.93 -26.80
C THR A 398 -23.43 -1.46 -27.21
N GLY A 399 -23.46 -1.15 -28.50
CA GLY A 399 -23.30 0.23 -29.01
C GLY A 399 -24.44 1.20 -28.71
N TYR A 400 -25.58 0.72 -28.20
CA TYR A 400 -26.70 1.56 -27.74
C TYR A 400 -26.69 1.80 -26.22
N LEU A 401 -25.79 1.13 -25.48
CA LEU A 401 -25.60 1.32 -24.05
C LEU A 401 -24.52 2.39 -23.80
N PRO A 402 -24.53 3.08 -22.65
CA PRO A 402 -23.42 3.94 -22.27
C PRO A 402 -22.12 3.12 -22.16
N ILE A 403 -21.02 3.64 -22.72
CA ILE A 403 -19.72 2.94 -22.72
C ILE A 403 -19.18 2.67 -21.31
N ASN A 404 -19.53 3.53 -20.36
CA ASN A 404 -19.16 3.42 -18.96
C ASN A 404 -20.37 3.77 -18.09
N SER A 405 -20.93 2.76 -17.41
CA SER A 405 -22.05 2.93 -16.48
C SER A 405 -22.13 1.77 -15.50
N ASN A 406 -22.47 2.09 -14.25
CA ASN A 406 -22.80 1.13 -13.20
C ASN A 406 -24.30 0.74 -13.18
N GLY A 407 -25.10 1.28 -14.10
CA GLY A 407 -26.54 1.02 -14.18
C GLY A 407 -26.88 -0.29 -14.90
N THR A 408 -28.04 -0.84 -14.58
CA THR A 408 -28.66 -1.95 -15.31
C THR A 408 -29.61 -1.42 -16.38
N PHE A 409 -29.51 -1.93 -17.60
CA PHE A 409 -30.33 -1.50 -18.74
C PHE A 409 -31.21 -2.62 -19.26
N ASN A 410 -32.38 -2.27 -19.80
CA ASN A 410 -33.16 -3.21 -20.60
C ASN A 410 -32.68 -3.24 -22.06
N ASN A 411 -33.25 -4.14 -22.85
CA ASN A 411 -32.99 -4.29 -24.29
C ASN A 411 -33.26 -3.02 -25.15
N LYS A 412 -33.86 -1.97 -24.58
CA LYS A 412 -34.11 -0.68 -25.23
C LYS A 412 -33.11 0.41 -24.79
N GLY A 413 -32.14 0.08 -23.95
CA GLY A 413 -31.15 1.02 -23.41
C GLY A 413 -31.69 1.95 -22.33
N SER A 414 -32.87 1.63 -21.76
CA SER A 414 -33.46 2.37 -20.63
C SER A 414 -33.22 1.65 -19.31
N ALA A 415 -33.32 2.36 -18.19
CA ALA A 415 -33.08 1.79 -16.87
C ALA A 415 -33.96 0.54 -16.62
N PHE A 416 -33.32 -0.55 -16.20
CA PHE A 416 -33.99 -1.81 -15.94
C PHE A 416 -34.84 -1.73 -14.67
N ASN A 417 -36.10 -2.14 -14.74
CA ASN A 417 -36.98 -2.24 -13.58
C ASN A 417 -36.97 -3.67 -13.04
N ALA A 418 -36.27 -3.89 -11.94
CA ALA A 418 -36.14 -5.20 -11.29
C ALA A 418 -37.48 -5.81 -10.85
N SER A 419 -38.51 -4.98 -10.61
CA SER A 419 -39.85 -5.47 -10.21
C SER A 419 -40.54 -6.30 -11.30
N GLN A 420 -40.06 -6.26 -12.56
CA GLN A 420 -40.65 -7.01 -13.67
C GLN A 420 -40.32 -8.51 -13.62
N ILE A 421 -39.23 -8.90 -12.97
CA ILE A 421 -38.72 -10.28 -12.94
C ILE A 421 -38.81 -10.91 -11.54
N VAL A 422 -39.39 -10.18 -10.58
CA VAL A 422 -39.49 -10.57 -9.19
C VAL A 422 -40.96 -10.74 -8.83
N ASN A 423 -41.32 -11.84 -8.17
CA ASN A 423 -42.69 -12.11 -7.73
C ASN A 423 -43.04 -11.30 -6.46
N ASN A 424 -44.30 -11.34 -6.02
CA ASN A 424 -44.75 -10.63 -4.81
C ASN A 424 -44.07 -11.12 -3.51
N LYS A 425 -43.38 -12.27 -3.56
CA LYS A 425 -42.56 -12.82 -2.46
C LYS A 425 -41.08 -12.43 -2.56
N LEU A 426 -40.74 -11.59 -3.52
CA LEU A 426 -39.38 -11.14 -3.81
C LEU A 426 -38.43 -12.28 -4.27
N GLU A 427 -39.01 -13.36 -4.80
CA GLU A 427 -38.27 -14.46 -5.45
C GLU A 427 -38.22 -14.23 -6.96
N LEU A 428 -37.20 -14.82 -7.59
CA LEU A 428 -37.02 -14.74 -9.03
C LEU A 428 -38.14 -15.51 -9.75
N ASP A 429 -38.91 -14.83 -10.57
CA ASP A 429 -40.03 -15.43 -11.30
C ASP A 429 -39.54 -15.98 -12.64
N LEU A 430 -39.18 -17.27 -12.66
CA LEU A 430 -38.60 -17.94 -13.83
C LEU A 430 -39.51 -17.90 -15.06
N GLU A 431 -40.83 -17.79 -14.89
CA GLU A 431 -41.79 -17.69 -16.00
C GLU A 431 -41.83 -16.28 -16.61
N LYS A 432 -41.52 -15.24 -15.83
CA LYS A 432 -41.38 -13.86 -16.32
C LYS A 432 -40.04 -13.58 -16.98
N ILE A 433 -39.07 -14.48 -16.84
CA ILE A 433 -37.76 -14.37 -17.48
C ILE A 433 -37.88 -14.82 -18.93
N ASN A 434 -38.34 -13.90 -19.77
CA ASN A 434 -38.12 -14.00 -21.20
C ASN A 434 -36.68 -13.52 -21.52
N PRO A 435 -35.99 -14.09 -22.52
CA PRO A 435 -34.62 -13.70 -22.89
C PRO A 435 -34.46 -12.19 -23.18
N THR A 436 -35.56 -11.52 -23.54
CA THR A 436 -35.65 -10.09 -23.85
C THR A 436 -35.70 -9.18 -22.61
N HIS A 437 -35.96 -9.73 -21.42
CA HIS A 437 -36.09 -9.00 -20.14
C HIS A 437 -34.88 -9.18 -19.22
N LEU A 438 -33.79 -9.75 -19.72
CA LEU A 438 -32.57 -9.87 -18.93
C LEU A 438 -31.90 -8.50 -18.79
N PRO A 439 -31.42 -8.13 -17.58
CA PRO A 439 -30.66 -6.91 -17.38
C PRO A 439 -29.35 -6.99 -18.16
N LEU A 440 -29.13 -5.99 -19.02
CA LEU A 440 -27.88 -5.79 -19.72
C LEU A 440 -26.98 -4.91 -18.86
N PHE A 441 -25.78 -5.43 -18.62
CA PHE A 441 -24.70 -4.72 -17.96
C PHE A 441 -23.72 -4.26 -19.05
N PRO A 442 -23.45 -2.95 -19.18
CA PRO A 442 -22.54 -2.46 -20.21
C PRO A 442 -21.09 -2.94 -20.06
N TRP A 443 -20.71 -3.52 -18.91
CA TRP A 443 -19.37 -4.01 -18.55
C TRP A 443 -18.21 -3.22 -19.16
N VAL A 444 -17.68 -2.26 -18.40
CA VAL A 444 -16.25 -2.03 -18.20
C VAL A 444 -16.05 -1.54 -16.75
N ILE A 445 -15.01 -2.07 -16.11
CA ILE A 445 -14.58 -1.81 -14.71
C ILE A 445 -14.26 -0.33 -14.48
#